data_AF-A0A2V7HCW9-F1
#
_entry.id   AF-A0A2V7HCW9-F1
#
_cell.length_a   1.000
_cell.length_b   1.000
_cell.length_c   1.000
_cell.angle_alpha   90.00
_cell.angle_beta   90.00
_cell.angle_gamma   90.00
#
_symmetry.space_group_name_H-M   'P 1'
#
loop_
_entity.id
_entity.type
_entity.pdbx_description
1 polymer ?
#
loop_
_entity_poly.entity_id
_entity_poly.type
_entity_poly.pdbx_seq_one_letter_code
_entity_poly.pdbx_strand_id
1 'polypeptide(L)'
;MLLGFALTEHCNLRCPHCIRDDVTTVRSLDAALVESVLDQALALYGSVTASFTGGEPLLHPEFHRIVAACTARGIPYRFVSNGWHVRRLLPLFDRHPPEAVRLSLSGATEQIHDAERGRGSFRRVLLAVALLTSRRIPATLSIVVDRRDRHQLREAADLAEGLGCVRLHVILPQPVPGSVARDSDLPPEEWMAVRRETEAIAREPGRRTVVALDYGAPFDGPETPCETFALKRIYVDTRGRVCTCCQLSQYGANETEVVADLHHESLASAHRKYVERLRELRAAQAPRPGAGDVFDTLPCIRCARATGKLEWLAAYPSSAWSGAAARPARKLALRQVAPALVVSLLACSSPSGPAPAPAIVFDWSRGGVRSIYRARLDGSDTLRLTSGASDDEHPSERGGVVVFTSYRDGHAQLYAVPVAGGAAHRVTNTTFNETQPALSPDGTRIAYVSDSSGVPKLWLCAPDGTGRQRLTTGFGFPGSAEASPGWGPASDRLVFVSTAGGTAGLYVLVLGGSPAALVSDATADVEPAWSPDGKLVAFASTRAGGTKIFTVDVASQQITPVTTDTNTAGQPAWLADGRLVYTAWINGVPELKWLEPAVVGSAALVGLPSGAPQHAAAVY
;
A
#
# COMPACT_ATOMS: atom_id res chain seq x y z
N MET A 1 28.01 15.19 -8.10
CA MET A 1 26.89 14.27 -7.80
C MET A 1 25.78 15.03 -7.10
N LEU A 2 24.52 14.79 -7.47
CA LEU A 2 23.38 15.37 -6.75
C LEU A 2 22.84 14.37 -5.71
N LEU A 3 22.77 14.77 -4.45
CA LEU A 3 22.13 13.98 -3.39
C LEU A 3 20.76 14.54 -3.06
N GLY A 4 19.72 13.78 -3.36
CA GLY A 4 18.37 14.07 -2.93
C GLY A 4 18.09 13.42 -1.57
N PHE A 5 17.58 14.18 -0.61
CA PHE A 5 17.10 13.65 0.66
C PHE A 5 15.63 14.02 0.86
N ALA A 6 14.79 13.04 1.13
CA ALA A 6 13.53 13.30 1.82
C ALA A 6 13.81 13.46 3.30
N LEU A 7 13.80 14.70 3.79
CA LEU A 7 14.16 15.00 5.17
C LEU A 7 13.05 14.60 6.14
N THR A 8 11.79 14.77 5.75
CA THR A 8 10.65 14.48 6.64
C THR A 8 9.44 14.10 5.83
N GLU A 9 8.56 13.29 6.40
CA GLU A 9 7.20 13.02 5.92
C GLU A 9 6.21 14.09 6.43
N HIS A 10 6.62 14.93 7.38
CA HIS A 10 5.77 15.98 7.94
C HIS A 10 5.48 17.05 6.89
N CYS A 11 4.20 17.37 6.70
CA CYS A 11 3.77 18.47 5.84
C CYS A 11 2.61 19.20 6.49
N ASN A 12 2.61 20.53 6.42
CA ASN A 12 1.50 21.37 6.87
C ASN A 12 0.33 21.41 5.86
N LEU A 13 0.47 20.76 4.69
CA LEU A 13 -0.55 20.66 3.65
C LEU A 13 -0.84 19.18 3.35
N ARG A 14 -2.09 18.89 2.98
CA ARG A 14 -2.51 17.59 2.43
C ARG A 14 -3.00 17.76 1.01
N CYS A 15 -2.05 17.98 0.10
CA CYS A 15 -2.36 18.20 -1.29
C CYS A 15 -2.98 16.92 -1.90
N PRO A 16 -4.16 17.01 -2.50
CA PRO A 16 -4.84 15.86 -3.08
C PRO A 16 -4.05 15.11 -4.19
N HIS A 17 -3.16 15.78 -4.93
CA HIS A 17 -2.21 15.19 -5.89
C HIS A 17 -0.86 14.77 -5.28
N CYS A 18 -0.73 14.79 -3.95
CA CYS A 18 0.54 14.45 -3.30
C CYS A 18 0.83 12.96 -3.43
N ILE A 19 2.04 12.63 -3.86
CA ILE A 19 2.57 11.25 -3.90
C ILE A 19 2.85 10.65 -2.51
N ARG A 20 2.54 11.40 -1.45
CA ARG A 20 2.72 11.02 -0.04
C ARG A 20 1.42 11.24 0.73
N ASP A 21 0.29 11.07 0.06
CA ASP A 21 -1.06 11.19 0.65
C ASP A 21 -1.38 10.03 1.63
N ASP A 22 -0.61 8.94 1.58
CA ASP A 22 -0.70 7.74 2.40
C ASP A 22 0.12 7.78 3.71
N VAL A 23 0.76 8.92 4.04
CA VAL A 23 1.57 9.06 5.26
C VAL A 23 0.69 9.02 6.51
N THR A 24 0.72 7.87 7.21
CA THR A 24 0.00 7.62 8.47
C THR A 24 0.84 7.86 9.72
N THR A 25 2.17 7.78 9.60
CA THR A 25 3.13 8.09 10.67
C THR A 25 4.14 9.09 10.14
N VAL A 26 4.44 10.13 10.91
CA VAL A 26 5.42 11.15 10.52
C VAL A 26 6.83 10.69 10.91
N ARG A 27 7.70 10.49 9.93
CA ARG A 27 9.14 10.25 10.14
C ARG A 27 10.00 11.41 9.66
N SER A 28 11.16 11.54 10.28
CA SER A 28 12.18 12.53 9.93
C SER A 28 13.54 11.83 9.91
N LEU A 29 14.33 12.13 8.90
CA LEU A 29 15.64 11.54 8.67
C LEU A 29 16.65 12.10 9.69
N ASP A 30 17.39 11.24 10.39
CA ASP A 30 18.37 11.67 11.37
C ASP A 30 19.41 12.62 10.74
N ALA A 31 19.59 13.81 11.33
CA ALA A 31 20.55 14.79 10.88
C ALA A 31 21.99 14.23 10.91
N ALA A 32 22.33 13.39 11.89
CA ALA A 32 23.64 12.75 11.97
C ALA A 32 23.90 11.81 10.79
N LEU A 33 22.86 11.09 10.33
CA LEU A 33 22.96 10.28 9.12
C LEU A 33 23.16 11.16 7.89
N VAL A 34 22.40 12.25 7.74
CA VAL A 34 22.58 13.20 6.63
C VAL A 34 24.02 13.72 6.58
N GLU A 35 24.58 14.15 7.71
CA GLU A 35 25.97 14.59 7.82
C GLU A 35 26.96 13.51 7.38
N SER A 36 26.80 12.28 7.89
CA SER A 36 27.65 11.14 7.50
C SER A 36 27.59 10.86 6.00
N VAL A 37 26.41 10.92 5.40
CA VAL A 37 26.22 10.70 3.96
C VAL A 37 26.86 11.82 3.14
N LEU A 38 26.79 13.08 3.59
CA LEU A 38 27.47 14.20 2.93
C LEU A 38 29.00 14.01 2.93
N ASP A 39 29.58 13.58 4.06
CA ASP A 39 31.02 13.32 4.17
C ASP A 39 31.46 12.17 3.26
N GLN A 40 30.74 11.06 3.29
CA GLN A 40 31.01 9.91 2.42
C GLN A 40 30.85 10.26 0.94
N ALA A 41 29.88 11.10 0.59
CA ALA A 41 29.66 11.51 -0.79
C ALA A 41 30.74 12.46 -1.32
N LEU A 42 31.22 13.39 -0.49
CA LEU A 42 32.36 14.24 -0.86
C LEU A 42 33.59 13.39 -1.12
N ALA A 43 33.89 12.45 -0.23
CA ALA A 43 35.01 11.52 -0.41
C ALA A 43 34.86 10.66 -1.68
N LEU A 44 33.65 10.22 -1.99
CA LEU A 44 33.39 9.31 -3.11
C LEU A 44 33.29 10.02 -4.48
N TYR A 45 32.73 11.23 -4.54
CA TYR A 45 32.41 11.91 -5.79
C TYR A 45 33.21 13.20 -6.05
N GLY A 46 33.94 13.70 -5.05
CA GLY A 46 34.73 14.94 -5.11
C GLY A 46 33.90 16.22 -5.11
N SER A 47 32.79 16.26 -5.84
CA SER A 47 31.86 17.40 -5.88
C SER A 47 30.42 16.94 -5.69
N VAL A 48 29.73 17.57 -4.76
CA VAL A 48 28.37 17.20 -4.34
C VAL A 48 27.49 18.43 -4.24
N THR A 49 26.22 18.31 -4.63
CA THR A 49 25.15 19.26 -4.32
C THR A 49 24.07 18.51 -3.54
N ALA A 50 23.58 19.09 -2.45
CA ALA A 50 22.47 18.54 -1.67
C ALA A 50 21.12 19.12 -2.13
N SER A 51 20.08 18.29 -2.14
CA SER A 51 18.72 18.69 -2.51
C SER A 51 17.73 18.14 -1.49
N PHE A 52 17.00 19.02 -0.81
CA PHE A 52 16.08 18.63 0.26
C PHE A 52 14.63 18.67 -0.20
N THR A 53 13.89 17.61 0.13
CA THR A 53 12.46 17.42 -0.17
C THR A 53 11.81 16.58 0.94
N GLY A 54 10.65 15.97 0.68
CA GLY A 54 9.88 15.16 1.61
C GLY A 54 8.40 15.56 1.58
N GLY A 55 7.80 15.71 2.75
CA GLY A 55 6.69 16.64 2.96
C GLY A 55 7.20 18.07 2.80
N GLU A 56 7.15 18.86 3.87
CA GLU A 56 7.76 20.19 3.91
C GLU A 56 9.12 20.11 4.63
N PRO A 57 10.26 20.16 3.92
CA PRO A 57 11.58 19.96 4.53
C PRO A 57 11.89 21.00 5.60
N LEU A 58 11.29 22.20 5.51
CA LEU A 58 11.45 23.26 6.51
C LEU A 58 10.80 22.93 7.87
N LEU A 59 9.98 21.88 7.94
CA LEU A 59 9.41 21.36 9.19
C LEU A 59 10.30 20.30 9.87
N HIS A 60 11.41 19.91 9.26
CA HIS A 60 12.36 19.00 9.90
C HIS A 60 12.91 19.63 11.20
N PRO A 61 12.87 18.94 12.36
CA PRO A 61 13.23 19.52 13.65
C PRO A 61 14.69 20.03 13.68
N GLU A 62 15.58 19.35 12.97
CA GLU A 62 17.00 19.70 12.87
C GLU A 62 17.38 20.31 11.51
N PHE A 63 16.44 20.94 10.80
CA PHE A 63 16.73 21.55 9.49
C PHE A 63 17.91 22.55 9.55
N HIS A 64 17.98 23.34 10.62
CA HIS A 64 19.06 24.30 10.86
C HIS A 64 20.44 23.65 10.94
N ARG A 65 20.54 22.48 11.61
CA ARG A 65 21.77 21.71 11.75
C ARG A 65 22.21 21.15 10.40
N ILE A 66 21.27 20.62 9.62
CA ILE A 66 21.54 20.03 8.30
C ILE A 66 22.10 21.09 7.33
N VAL A 67 21.49 22.28 7.25
CA VAL A 67 22.01 23.32 6.34
C VAL A 67 23.34 23.90 6.81
N ALA A 68 23.54 24.04 8.12
CA ALA A 68 24.84 24.45 8.67
C ALA A 68 25.93 23.43 8.34
N ALA A 69 25.61 22.13 8.40
CA ALA A 69 26.50 21.05 8.00
C ALA A 69 26.89 21.11 6.51
N CYS A 70 25.95 21.45 5.62
CA CYS A 70 26.26 21.70 4.21
C CYS A 70 27.21 22.89 4.03
N THR A 71 26.91 24.03 4.66
CA THR A 71 27.76 25.23 4.58
C THR A 71 29.16 24.97 5.10
N ALA A 72 29.31 24.30 6.25
CA ALA A 72 30.60 23.97 6.85
C ALA A 72 31.47 23.10 5.92
N ARG A 73 30.84 22.30 5.05
CA ARG A 73 31.50 21.42 4.08
C ARG A 73 31.67 22.04 2.69
N GLY A 74 31.22 23.29 2.49
CA GLY A 74 31.20 23.92 1.18
C GLY A 74 30.29 23.22 0.17
N ILE A 75 29.30 22.45 0.64
CA ILE A 75 28.34 21.75 -0.21
C ILE A 75 27.18 22.71 -0.51
N PRO A 76 26.97 23.12 -1.79
CA PRO A 76 25.79 23.88 -2.15
C PRO A 76 24.54 23.03 -1.91
N TYR A 77 23.47 23.68 -1.44
CA TYR A 77 22.22 23.00 -1.20
C TYR A 77 21.04 23.77 -1.77
N ARG A 78 20.03 23.02 -2.20
CA ARG A 78 18.75 23.52 -2.70
C ARG A 78 17.61 22.77 -2.05
N PHE A 79 16.40 23.34 -2.07
CA PHE A 79 15.24 22.64 -1.53
C PHE A 79 13.94 23.03 -2.22
N VAL A 80 12.94 22.16 -2.07
CA VAL A 80 11.57 22.38 -2.54
C VAL A 80 10.69 22.72 -1.34
N SER A 81 9.85 23.76 -1.43
CA SER A 81 8.96 24.17 -0.35
C SER A 81 7.59 24.61 -0.88
N ASN A 82 6.57 24.46 -0.05
CA ASN A 82 5.24 25.04 -0.27
C ASN A 82 5.17 26.54 0.09
N GLY A 83 6.26 27.13 0.61
CA GLY A 83 6.39 28.57 0.85
C GLY A 83 5.93 29.06 2.22
N TRP A 84 5.21 28.25 3.00
CA TRP A 84 4.62 28.69 4.28
C TRP A 84 5.66 29.12 5.32
N HIS A 85 6.80 28.46 5.35
CA HIS A 85 7.80 28.62 6.41
C HIS A 85 9.01 29.47 6.00
N VAL A 86 9.10 29.88 4.72
CA VAL A 86 10.24 30.64 4.17
C VAL A 86 10.49 31.92 4.96
N ARG A 87 9.44 32.71 5.23
CA ARG A 87 9.56 33.97 6.00
C ARG A 87 10.19 33.76 7.38
N ARG A 88 9.80 32.70 8.08
CA ARG A 88 10.30 32.41 9.44
C ARG A 88 11.78 32.02 9.45
N LEU A 89 12.26 31.42 8.35
CA LEU A 89 13.62 30.90 8.23
C LEU A 89 14.58 31.85 7.50
N LEU A 90 14.17 33.07 7.16
CA LEU A 90 15.08 34.06 6.55
C LEU A 90 16.37 34.28 7.36
N PRO A 91 16.35 34.42 8.70
CA PRO A 91 17.60 34.59 9.46
C PRO A 91 18.55 33.39 9.35
N LEU A 92 18.00 32.20 9.12
CA LEU A 92 18.81 31.00 8.85
C LEU A 92 19.43 31.09 7.45
N PHE A 93 18.66 31.49 6.45
CA PHE A 93 19.15 31.66 5.07
C PHE A 93 20.16 32.81 4.93
N ASP A 94 20.08 33.84 5.77
CA ASP A 94 21.06 34.91 5.79
C ASP A 94 22.44 34.41 6.29
N ARG A 95 22.46 33.39 7.16
CA ARG A 95 23.70 32.75 7.67
C ARG A 95 24.19 31.60 6.79
N HIS A 96 23.25 30.82 6.26
CA HIS A 96 23.49 29.65 5.45
C HIS A 96 22.64 29.81 4.18
N PRO A 97 23.12 30.53 3.15
CA PRO A 97 22.30 30.80 1.99
C PRO A 97 22.13 29.54 1.13
N PRO A 98 20.89 29.15 0.77
CA PRO A 98 20.68 28.11 -0.22
C PRO A 98 21.13 28.59 -1.60
N GLU A 99 21.61 27.66 -2.42
CA GLU A 99 21.97 27.92 -3.82
C GLU A 99 20.73 28.25 -4.65
N ALA A 100 19.62 27.58 -4.39
CA ALA A 100 18.33 27.84 -5.02
C ALA A 100 17.17 27.28 -4.19
N VAL A 101 16.00 27.91 -4.34
CA VAL A 101 14.76 27.44 -3.72
C VAL A 101 13.69 27.25 -4.79
N ARG A 102 13.03 26.10 -4.78
CA ARG A 102 11.89 25.78 -5.64
C ARG A 102 10.60 25.89 -4.86
N LEU A 103 9.65 26.68 -5.34
CA LEU A 103 8.34 26.83 -4.72
C LEU A 103 7.23 26.16 -5.55
N SER A 104 6.33 25.46 -4.87
CA SER A 104 5.31 24.63 -5.53
C SER A 104 3.99 25.37 -5.74
N LEU A 105 3.47 25.27 -6.97
CA LEU A 105 2.16 25.74 -7.43
C LEU A 105 1.29 24.56 -7.91
N SER A 106 -0.03 24.76 -7.87
CA SER A 106 -1.05 23.89 -8.45
C SER A 106 -2.11 24.75 -9.15
N GLY A 107 -1.63 25.70 -9.95
CA GLY A 107 -2.41 26.79 -10.55
C GLY A 107 -1.65 28.11 -10.54
N ALA A 108 -1.86 28.92 -11.58
CA ALA A 108 -1.28 30.25 -11.74
C ALA A 108 -2.11 31.36 -11.09
N THR A 109 -3.25 31.00 -10.50
CA THR A 109 -4.19 31.93 -9.84
C THR A 109 -4.46 31.50 -8.41
N GLU A 110 -4.81 32.45 -7.54
CA GLU A 110 -5.15 32.18 -6.14
C GLU A 110 -6.28 31.17 -6.02
N GLN A 111 -7.34 31.32 -6.81
CA GLN A 111 -8.50 30.43 -6.78
C GLN A 111 -8.14 28.97 -7.07
N ILE A 112 -7.40 28.71 -8.15
CA ILE A 112 -7.07 27.33 -8.55
C ILE A 112 -6.02 26.73 -7.62
N HIS A 113 -4.99 27.50 -7.29
CA HIS A 113 -3.94 27.03 -6.38
C HIS A 113 -4.48 26.69 -4.99
N ASP A 114 -5.29 27.58 -4.39
CA ASP A 114 -5.80 27.40 -3.03
C ASP A 114 -6.87 26.31 -2.95
N ALA A 115 -7.59 26.04 -4.04
CA ALA A 115 -8.52 24.90 -4.11
C ALA A 115 -7.77 23.56 -3.88
N GLU A 116 -6.49 23.49 -4.25
CA GLU A 116 -5.69 22.29 -4.08
C GLU A 116 -4.79 22.31 -2.84
N ARG A 117 -4.24 23.48 -2.50
CA ARG A 117 -3.21 23.62 -1.46
C ARG A 117 -3.69 24.35 -0.21
N GLY A 118 -4.97 24.67 -0.14
CA GLY A 118 -5.60 25.35 0.99
C GLY A 118 -5.52 26.87 0.92
N ARG A 119 -6.45 27.52 1.60
CA ARG A 119 -6.66 28.97 1.56
C ARG A 119 -5.42 29.78 1.97
N GLY A 120 -5.08 30.77 1.15
CA GLY A 120 -3.95 31.67 1.31
C GLY A 120 -2.60 31.03 1.01
N SER A 121 -2.55 29.84 0.41
CA SER A 121 -1.29 29.19 0.02
C SER A 121 -0.62 29.95 -1.12
N PHE A 122 -1.38 30.38 -2.13
CA PHE A 122 -0.87 31.10 -3.29
C PHE A 122 -0.11 32.36 -2.89
N ARG A 123 -0.72 33.20 -2.05
CA ARG A 123 -0.09 34.44 -1.56
C ARG A 123 1.19 34.18 -0.76
N ARG A 124 1.26 33.06 -0.03
CA ARG A 124 2.48 32.67 0.71
C ARG A 124 3.60 32.27 -0.24
N VAL A 125 3.29 31.58 -1.34
CA VAL A 125 4.27 31.30 -2.40
C VAL A 125 4.78 32.60 -3.01
N LEU A 126 3.90 33.52 -3.39
CA LEU A 126 4.31 34.82 -3.96
C LEU A 126 5.20 35.61 -3.00
N LEU A 127 4.80 35.68 -1.73
CA LEU A 127 5.60 36.33 -0.69
C LEU A 127 6.98 35.66 -0.53
N ALA A 128 7.02 34.33 -0.53
CA ALA A 128 8.27 33.59 -0.43
C ALA A 128 9.20 33.89 -1.62
N VAL A 129 8.68 33.92 -2.86
CA VAL A 129 9.47 34.33 -4.04
C VAL A 129 10.05 35.73 -3.83
N ALA A 130 9.21 36.72 -3.49
CA ALA A 130 9.66 38.10 -3.28
C ALA A 130 10.73 38.22 -2.19
N LEU A 131 10.59 37.48 -1.08
CA LEU A 131 11.58 37.48 0.01
C LEU A 131 12.91 36.86 -0.41
N LEU A 132 12.89 35.81 -1.23
CA LEU A 132 14.09 35.14 -1.74
C LEU A 132 14.80 36.01 -2.80
N THR A 133 14.07 36.54 -3.77
CA THR A 133 14.63 37.39 -4.83
C THR A 133 15.21 38.68 -4.27
N SER A 134 14.59 39.27 -3.24
CA SER A 134 15.14 40.44 -2.54
C SER A 134 16.50 40.18 -1.87
N ARG A 135 16.81 38.91 -1.56
CA ARG A 135 18.09 38.44 -1.00
C ARG A 135 19.06 37.92 -2.06
N ARG A 136 18.71 38.04 -3.34
CA ARG A 136 19.44 37.44 -4.47
C ARG A 136 19.60 35.93 -4.33
N ILE A 137 18.68 35.27 -3.62
CA ILE A 137 18.59 33.81 -3.59
C ILE A 137 17.77 33.40 -4.81
N PRO A 138 18.32 32.59 -5.74
CA PRO A 138 17.60 32.14 -6.92
C PRO A 138 16.31 31.40 -6.56
N ALA A 139 15.17 32.00 -6.92
CA ALA A 139 13.85 31.39 -6.76
C ALA A 139 13.40 30.76 -8.10
N THR A 140 12.81 29.57 -8.01
CA THR A 140 12.18 28.89 -9.13
C THR A 140 10.76 28.49 -8.75
N LEU A 141 9.87 28.43 -9.73
CA LEU A 141 8.53 27.91 -9.54
C LEU A 141 8.44 26.50 -10.13
N SER A 142 7.54 25.71 -9.57
CA SER A 142 7.15 24.42 -10.11
C SER A 142 5.64 24.31 -10.10
N ILE A 143 5.04 23.92 -11.21
CA ILE A 143 3.59 23.74 -11.33
C ILE A 143 3.30 22.29 -11.67
N VAL A 144 2.46 21.65 -10.86
CA VAL A 144 1.93 20.32 -11.15
C VAL A 144 0.71 20.49 -12.03
N VAL A 145 0.78 20.01 -13.27
CA VAL A 145 -0.26 20.21 -14.27
C VAL A 145 -1.27 19.08 -14.22
N ASP A 146 -2.53 19.42 -14.08
CA ASP A 146 -3.67 18.49 -14.10
C ASP A 146 -4.84 19.08 -14.91
N ARG A 147 -6.00 18.40 -14.94
CA ARG A 147 -7.15 18.85 -15.74
C ARG A 147 -7.63 20.27 -15.39
N ARG A 148 -7.41 20.73 -14.15
CA ARG A 148 -7.92 22.01 -13.64
C ARG A 148 -7.08 23.18 -14.10
N ASP A 149 -5.76 23.01 -14.13
CA ASP A 149 -4.81 24.08 -14.44
C ASP A 149 -4.07 23.88 -15.77
N ARG A 150 -4.41 22.84 -16.53
CA ARG A 150 -3.92 22.59 -17.90
C ARG A 150 -3.93 23.85 -18.78
N HIS A 151 -4.94 24.69 -18.65
CA HIS A 151 -5.09 25.91 -19.45
C HIS A 151 -4.21 27.08 -18.98
N GLN A 152 -3.50 26.96 -17.85
CA GLN A 152 -2.76 28.04 -17.20
C GLN A 152 -1.23 28.00 -17.41
N LEU A 153 -0.73 27.23 -18.38
CA LEU A 153 0.72 27.08 -18.59
C LEU A 153 1.40 28.40 -18.95
N ARG A 154 0.73 29.20 -19.79
CA ARG A 154 1.17 30.54 -20.19
C ARG A 154 1.23 31.47 -18.98
N GLU A 155 0.13 31.53 -18.24
CA GLU A 155 -0.05 32.39 -17.07
C GLU A 155 0.95 32.03 -15.98
N ALA A 156 1.25 30.74 -15.79
CA ALA A 156 2.29 30.29 -14.86
C ALA A 156 3.68 30.78 -15.29
N ALA A 157 3.98 30.76 -16.59
CA ALA A 157 5.25 31.24 -17.13
C ALA A 157 5.38 32.76 -17.02
N ASP A 158 4.31 33.50 -17.27
CA ASP A 158 4.28 34.96 -17.14
C ASP A 158 4.32 35.40 -15.68
N LEU A 159 3.68 34.65 -14.78
CA LEU A 159 3.81 34.83 -13.34
C LEU A 159 5.25 34.62 -12.89
N ALA A 160 5.90 33.54 -13.34
CA ALA A 160 7.30 33.27 -13.01
C ALA A 160 8.23 34.39 -13.49
N GLU A 161 8.04 34.87 -14.73
CA GLU A 161 8.79 35.99 -15.30
C GLU A 161 8.56 37.30 -14.52
N GLY A 162 7.30 37.62 -14.22
CA GLY A 162 6.93 38.83 -13.48
C GLY A 162 7.50 38.86 -12.05
N LEU A 163 7.66 37.68 -11.44
CA LEU A 163 8.28 37.56 -10.11
C LEU A 163 9.81 37.51 -10.14
N GLY A 164 10.42 37.48 -11.33
CA GLY A 164 11.87 37.36 -11.49
C GLY A 164 12.44 35.98 -11.16
N CYS A 165 11.62 34.93 -11.30
CA CYS A 165 12.09 33.55 -11.13
C CYS A 165 13.05 33.18 -12.26
N VAL A 166 14.11 32.43 -11.95
CA VAL A 166 15.08 32.01 -12.98
C VAL A 166 14.57 30.84 -13.83
N ARG A 167 13.58 30.09 -13.30
CA ARG A 167 13.00 28.92 -13.97
C ARG A 167 11.58 28.63 -13.51
N LEU A 168 10.74 28.17 -14.44
CA LEU A 168 9.49 27.46 -14.20
C LEU A 168 9.65 25.99 -14.60
N HIS A 169 9.42 25.10 -13.63
CA HIS A 169 9.37 23.66 -13.81
C HIS A 169 7.92 23.23 -14.05
N VAL A 170 7.62 22.77 -15.25
CA VAL A 170 6.31 22.18 -15.58
C VAL A 170 6.36 20.69 -15.28
N ILE A 171 5.54 20.25 -14.33
CA ILE A 171 5.52 18.88 -13.82
C ILE A 171 4.27 18.17 -14.31
N LEU A 172 4.46 17.02 -14.91
CA LEU A 172 3.39 16.07 -15.20
C LEU A 172 3.38 15.01 -14.09
N PRO A 173 2.38 15.03 -13.18
CA PRO A 173 2.39 14.15 -12.02
C PRO A 173 2.17 12.70 -12.44
N GLN A 174 2.90 11.76 -11.83
CA GLN A 174 2.49 10.36 -11.92
C GLN A 174 1.13 10.20 -11.24
N PRO A 175 0.23 9.34 -11.76
CA PRO A 175 -1.05 9.09 -11.12
C PRO A 175 -0.81 8.56 -9.71
N VAL A 176 -1.66 8.98 -8.77
CA VAL A 176 -1.74 8.47 -7.40
C VAL A 176 -3.22 8.23 -7.07
N PRO A 177 -3.57 7.35 -6.11
CA PRO A 177 -4.95 7.04 -5.75
C PRO A 177 -5.79 8.29 -5.49
N GLY A 178 -5.26 9.28 -4.76
CA GLY A 178 -5.96 10.55 -4.57
C GLY A 178 -6.35 11.23 -5.89
N SER A 179 -5.40 11.37 -6.82
CA SER A 179 -5.64 12.05 -8.11
C SER A 179 -6.50 11.23 -9.06
N VAL A 180 -6.33 9.91 -9.08
CA VAL A 180 -7.12 8.99 -9.90
C VAL A 180 -8.56 8.86 -9.40
N ALA A 181 -8.77 8.75 -8.09
CA ALA A 181 -10.10 8.68 -7.49
C ALA A 181 -10.93 9.94 -7.74
N ARG A 182 -10.27 11.10 -7.90
CA ARG A 182 -10.93 12.38 -8.24
C ARG A 182 -10.96 12.67 -9.74
N ASP A 183 -10.43 11.77 -10.56
CA ASP A 183 -10.30 11.97 -12.01
C ASP A 183 -9.65 13.33 -12.34
N SER A 184 -8.61 13.73 -11.59
CA SER A 184 -7.94 15.01 -11.81
C SER A 184 -6.78 14.91 -12.80
N ASP A 185 -6.17 13.74 -12.94
CA ASP A 185 -5.00 13.53 -13.79
C ASP A 185 -5.28 13.80 -15.27
N LEU A 186 -4.31 14.40 -15.96
CA LEU A 186 -4.36 14.46 -17.42
C LEU A 186 -4.13 13.06 -17.99
N PRO A 187 -4.88 12.66 -19.03
CA PRO A 187 -4.64 11.39 -19.67
C PRO A 187 -3.29 11.40 -20.41
N PRO A 188 -2.63 10.23 -20.60
CA PRO A 188 -1.28 10.14 -21.16
C PRO A 188 -1.09 10.85 -22.50
N GLU A 189 -2.09 10.81 -23.37
CA GLU A 189 -2.09 11.46 -24.69
C GLU A 189 -1.97 12.99 -24.62
N GLU A 190 -2.48 13.61 -23.55
CA GLU A 190 -2.40 15.06 -23.33
C GLU A 190 -1.01 15.52 -22.90
N TRP A 191 -0.16 14.62 -22.41
CA TRP A 191 1.19 14.97 -21.94
C TRP A 191 2.06 15.49 -23.08
N MET A 192 1.87 14.96 -24.30
CA MET A 192 2.55 15.46 -25.49
C MET A 192 2.06 16.86 -25.90
N ALA A 193 0.79 17.20 -25.64
CA ALA A 193 0.27 18.54 -25.89
C ALA A 193 0.85 19.55 -24.89
N VAL A 194 0.86 19.21 -23.59
CA VAL A 194 1.52 20.01 -22.54
C VAL A 194 2.98 20.25 -22.89
N ARG A 195 3.67 19.21 -23.39
CA ARG A 195 5.05 19.31 -23.83
C ARG A 195 5.24 20.33 -24.95
N ARG A 196 4.51 20.19 -26.05
CA ARG A 196 4.62 21.11 -27.20
C ARG A 196 4.34 22.56 -26.79
N GLU A 197 3.36 22.76 -25.93
CA GLU A 197 3.00 24.08 -25.42
C GLU A 197 4.10 24.65 -24.51
N THR A 198 4.63 23.86 -23.59
CA THR A 198 5.77 24.23 -22.73
C THR A 198 6.98 24.65 -23.57
N GLU A 199 7.30 23.91 -24.62
CA GLU A 199 8.39 24.23 -25.53
C GLU A 199 8.11 25.48 -26.38
N ALA A 200 6.86 25.71 -26.78
CA ALA A 200 6.46 26.93 -27.47
C ALA A 200 6.62 28.16 -26.56
N ILE A 201 6.14 28.07 -25.31
CA ILE A 201 6.33 29.08 -24.26
C ILE A 201 7.82 29.37 -24.07
N ALA A 202 8.65 28.33 -23.98
CA ALA A 202 10.08 28.44 -23.73
C ALA A 202 10.86 29.15 -24.86
N ARG A 203 10.36 29.09 -26.10
CA ARG A 203 10.99 29.69 -27.29
C ARG A 203 10.56 31.13 -27.55
N GLU A 204 9.74 31.72 -26.70
CA GLU A 204 9.24 33.06 -26.94
C GLU A 204 10.32 34.13 -26.86
N PRO A 205 10.33 35.07 -27.83
CA PRO A 205 11.27 36.17 -27.81
C PRO A 205 11.17 37.00 -26.52
N GLY A 206 12.31 37.28 -25.90
CA GLY A 206 12.39 38.14 -24.72
C GLY A 206 12.10 37.46 -23.38
N ARG A 207 11.72 36.17 -23.36
CA ARG A 207 11.55 35.43 -22.10
C ARG A 207 12.91 35.16 -21.45
N ARG A 208 13.07 35.58 -20.19
CA ARG A 208 14.31 35.38 -19.42
C ARG A 208 14.21 34.16 -18.51
N THR A 209 13.00 33.88 -18.04
CA THR A 209 12.68 32.70 -17.25
C THR A 209 12.79 31.46 -18.10
N VAL A 210 13.63 30.52 -17.68
CA VAL A 210 13.68 29.22 -18.36
C VAL A 210 12.37 28.48 -18.08
N VAL A 211 11.63 28.12 -19.11
CA VAL A 211 10.42 27.29 -18.98
C VAL A 211 10.77 25.92 -19.52
N ALA A 212 10.63 24.88 -18.69
CA ALA A 212 10.99 23.53 -19.08
C ALA A 212 10.12 22.51 -18.37
N LEU A 213 9.88 21.39 -19.06
CA LEU A 213 9.37 20.20 -18.40
C LEU A 213 10.42 19.69 -17.40
N ASP A 214 9.94 19.16 -16.28
CA ASP A 214 10.74 18.42 -15.32
C ASP A 214 10.47 16.91 -15.48
N TYR A 215 10.50 16.15 -14.38
CA TYR A 215 10.15 14.74 -14.37
C TYR A 215 8.74 14.45 -14.92
N GLY A 216 8.57 13.24 -15.46
CA GLY A 216 7.35 12.80 -16.14
C GLY A 216 7.31 13.11 -17.64
N ALA A 217 8.16 14.01 -18.14
CA ALA A 217 8.20 14.40 -19.55
C ALA A 217 8.32 13.21 -20.52
N PRO A 218 7.53 13.16 -21.62
CA PRO A 218 7.75 12.22 -22.71
C PRO A 218 9.14 12.37 -23.34
N PHE A 219 9.79 11.27 -23.70
CA PHE A 219 11.15 11.31 -24.24
C PHE A 219 11.25 11.99 -25.63
N ASP A 220 12.42 12.55 -25.91
CA ASP A 220 12.93 12.71 -27.29
C ASP A 220 13.63 11.44 -27.75
N GLY A 221 12.84 10.45 -28.15
CA GLY A 221 13.34 9.17 -28.63
C GLY A 221 13.71 8.16 -27.52
N PRO A 222 14.19 6.96 -27.88
CA PRO A 222 14.19 5.81 -26.99
C PRO A 222 15.19 5.82 -25.81
N GLU A 223 16.03 6.86 -25.63
CA GLU A 223 17.32 6.67 -24.92
C GLU A 223 17.69 7.64 -23.79
N THR A 224 16.90 8.65 -23.39
CA THR A 224 17.38 9.61 -22.36
C THR A 224 16.92 9.24 -20.93
N PRO A 225 17.69 8.48 -20.12
CA PRO A 225 17.28 8.11 -18.77
C PRO A 225 17.11 9.33 -17.85
N CYS A 226 16.18 9.26 -16.88
CA CYS A 226 16.07 10.27 -15.84
C CYS A 226 17.37 10.37 -15.01
N GLU A 227 17.60 11.47 -14.30
CA GLU A 227 18.85 11.69 -13.56
C GLU A 227 19.21 10.55 -12.59
N THR A 228 18.22 9.97 -11.94
CA THR A 228 18.36 8.83 -11.02
C THR A 228 18.79 7.55 -11.75
N PHE A 229 18.24 7.29 -12.94
CA PHE A 229 18.63 6.17 -13.81
C PHE A 229 19.95 6.42 -14.54
N ALA A 230 20.30 7.68 -14.78
CA ALA A 230 21.58 8.12 -15.34
C ALA A 230 22.70 8.14 -14.28
N LEU A 231 22.39 7.80 -13.03
CA LEU A 231 23.30 7.90 -11.87
C LEU A 231 23.90 9.31 -11.70
N LYS A 232 23.19 10.34 -12.15
CA LYS A 232 23.51 11.76 -11.89
C LYS A 232 22.98 12.22 -10.55
N ARG A 233 22.02 11.48 -9.99
CA ARG A 233 21.36 11.72 -8.71
C ARG A 233 21.28 10.43 -7.88
N ILE A 234 21.64 10.50 -6.61
CA ILE A 234 21.30 9.49 -5.60
C ILE A 234 20.20 10.06 -4.72
N TYR A 235 19.17 9.26 -4.45
CA TYR A 235 18.04 9.67 -3.62
C TYR A 235 17.98 8.81 -2.35
N VAL A 236 17.89 9.48 -1.21
CA VAL A 236 17.76 8.90 0.12
C VAL A 236 16.38 9.25 0.67
N ASP A 237 15.63 8.22 1.08
CA ASP A 237 14.31 8.37 1.64
C ASP A 237 14.32 8.77 3.14
N THR A 238 13.16 9.01 3.73
CA THR A 238 13.02 9.39 5.17
C THR A 238 13.51 8.34 6.16
N ARG A 239 13.76 7.11 5.69
CA ARG A 239 14.25 5.98 6.50
C ARG A 239 15.75 5.74 6.29
N GLY A 240 16.45 6.62 5.58
CA GLY A 240 17.89 6.48 5.32
C GLY A 240 18.23 5.51 4.20
N ARG A 241 17.25 5.10 3.38
CA ARG A 241 17.44 4.09 2.34
C ARG A 241 17.66 4.73 0.98
N VAL A 242 18.57 4.16 0.20
CA VAL A 242 18.83 4.58 -1.19
C VAL A 242 17.82 3.93 -2.11
N CYS A 243 17.08 4.72 -2.89
CA CYS A 243 16.03 4.22 -3.79
C CYS A 243 16.32 4.52 -5.27
N THR A 244 15.89 3.61 -6.14
CA THR A 244 15.98 3.73 -7.61
C THR A 244 14.94 4.67 -8.23
N CYS A 245 13.91 5.07 -7.50
CA CYS A 245 12.91 6.04 -7.92
C CYS A 245 12.82 7.16 -6.88
N CYS A 246 12.81 8.43 -7.32
CA CYS A 246 12.62 9.57 -6.42
C CYS A 246 11.15 10.07 -6.35
N GLN A 247 10.28 9.61 -7.27
CA GLN A 247 8.88 10.00 -7.35
C GLN A 247 8.04 9.14 -6.40
N LEU A 248 7.92 7.85 -6.74
CA LEU A 248 7.17 6.84 -6.02
C LEU A 248 8.04 6.14 -4.95
N SER A 249 9.00 6.87 -4.37
CA SER A 249 9.84 6.30 -3.31
C SER A 249 8.96 5.99 -2.09
N GLN A 250 9.02 4.75 -1.61
CA GLN A 250 8.19 4.23 -0.50
C GLN A 250 6.70 4.08 -0.83
N TYR A 251 6.28 4.41 -2.05
CA TYR A 251 4.88 4.38 -2.44
C TYR A 251 4.36 2.94 -2.48
N GLY A 252 3.26 2.65 -1.77
CA GLY A 252 2.69 1.30 -1.65
C GLY A 252 3.61 0.28 -0.95
N ALA A 253 4.55 0.74 -0.11
CA ALA A 253 5.59 -0.06 0.56
C ALA A 253 6.38 -1.00 -0.38
N ASN A 254 6.57 -0.59 -1.63
CA ASN A 254 7.32 -1.37 -2.60
C ASN A 254 8.82 -1.34 -2.28
N GLU A 255 9.35 -2.41 -1.67
CA GLU A 255 10.77 -2.51 -1.33
C GLU A 255 11.69 -2.84 -2.53
N THR A 256 11.12 -3.19 -3.69
CA THR A 256 11.92 -3.60 -4.88
C THR A 256 12.75 -2.46 -5.48
N GLU A 257 12.47 -1.22 -5.08
CA GLU A 257 13.24 -0.05 -5.48
C GLU A 257 14.42 0.26 -4.56
N VAL A 258 14.44 -0.32 -3.36
CA VAL A 258 15.44 -0.06 -2.33
C VAL A 258 16.72 -0.78 -2.72
N VAL A 259 17.81 -0.03 -2.74
CA VAL A 259 19.15 -0.51 -3.12
C VAL A 259 19.97 -0.84 -1.88
N ALA A 260 19.86 -0.02 -0.84
CA ALA A 260 20.69 -0.08 0.35
C ALA A 260 20.05 0.70 1.49
N ASP A 261 20.41 0.36 2.73
CA ASP A 261 20.05 1.11 3.93
C ASP A 261 21.31 1.73 4.56
N LEU A 262 21.42 3.06 4.53
CA LEU A 262 22.62 3.77 4.98
C LEU A 262 22.80 3.78 6.51
N HIS A 263 21.83 3.27 7.28
CA HIS A 263 22.04 2.98 8.69
C HIS A 263 22.94 1.74 8.92
N HIS A 264 23.06 0.87 7.92
CA HIS A 264 23.73 -0.42 8.04
C HIS A 264 24.90 -0.61 7.06
N GLU A 265 25.01 0.24 6.04
CA GLU A 265 26.12 0.19 5.08
C GLU A 265 26.59 1.58 4.62
N SER A 266 27.79 1.62 4.06
CA SER A 266 28.36 2.87 3.53
C SER A 266 27.75 3.27 2.19
N LEU A 267 27.80 4.57 1.88
CA LEU A 267 27.38 5.10 0.58
C LEU A 267 28.18 4.50 -0.59
N ALA A 268 29.45 4.15 -0.37
CA ALA A 268 30.27 3.48 -1.38
C ALA A 268 29.77 2.06 -1.68
N SER A 269 29.31 1.32 -0.66
CA SER A 269 28.63 0.03 -0.84
C SER A 269 27.31 0.21 -1.59
N ALA A 270 26.48 1.14 -1.11
CA ALA A 270 25.21 1.48 -1.74
C ALA A 270 25.38 1.84 -3.23
N HIS A 271 26.40 2.65 -3.57
CA HIS A 271 26.68 3.04 -4.95
C HIS A 271 27.00 1.84 -5.85
N ARG A 272 27.79 0.87 -5.39
CA ARG A 272 28.09 -0.34 -6.18
C ARG A 272 26.83 -1.16 -6.44
N LYS A 273 26.03 -1.41 -5.41
CA LYS A 273 24.72 -2.08 -5.53
C LYS A 273 23.79 -1.32 -6.48
N TYR A 274 23.84 0.01 -6.44
CA TYR A 274 23.04 0.87 -7.30
C TYR A 274 23.41 0.68 -8.78
N VAL A 275 24.71 0.64 -9.09
CA VAL A 275 25.19 0.41 -10.46
C VAL A 275 24.73 -0.95 -10.98
N GLU A 276 24.80 -2.00 -10.17
CA GLU A 276 24.31 -3.34 -10.52
C GLU A 276 22.80 -3.32 -10.77
N ARG A 277 22.04 -2.72 -9.86
CA ARG A 277 20.58 -2.59 -9.99
C ARG A 277 20.16 -1.84 -11.24
N LEU A 278 20.89 -0.77 -11.61
CA LEU A 278 20.63 -0.04 -12.85
C LEU A 278 20.88 -0.90 -14.11
N ARG A 279 21.88 -1.79 -14.09
CA ARG A 279 22.12 -2.70 -15.23
C ARG A 279 20.94 -3.66 -15.40
N GLU A 280 20.44 -4.24 -14.31
CA GLU A 280 19.26 -5.12 -14.31
C GLU A 280 18.02 -4.41 -14.86
N LEU A 281 17.73 -3.22 -14.34
CA LEU A 281 16.55 -2.45 -14.74
C LEU A 281 16.63 -1.99 -16.20
N ARG A 282 17.81 -1.61 -16.70
CA ARG A 282 17.99 -1.24 -18.11
C ARG A 282 17.81 -2.45 -19.04
N ALA A 283 18.33 -3.61 -18.66
CA ALA A 283 18.12 -4.85 -19.41
C ALA A 283 16.63 -5.23 -19.48
N ALA A 284 15.89 -5.01 -18.39
CA ALA A 284 14.45 -5.24 -18.34
C ALA A 284 13.60 -4.22 -19.13
N GLN A 285 14.16 -3.06 -19.48
CA GLN A 285 13.48 -1.93 -20.13
C GLN A 285 13.88 -1.69 -21.60
N ALA A 286 14.64 -2.59 -22.23
CA ALA A 286 15.06 -2.44 -23.62
C ALA A 286 13.86 -2.25 -24.58
N PRO A 287 13.92 -1.29 -25.53
CA PRO A 287 12.83 -1.04 -26.46
C PRO A 287 12.44 -2.30 -27.22
N ARG A 288 11.15 -2.60 -27.29
CA ARG A 288 10.65 -3.68 -28.14
C ARG A 288 10.38 -3.13 -29.54
N PRO A 289 10.84 -3.77 -30.62
CA PRO A 289 10.40 -3.42 -31.96
C PRO A 289 8.92 -3.78 -32.11
N GLY A 290 8.07 -2.78 -32.39
CA GLY A 290 6.68 -2.96 -32.81
C GLY A 290 5.64 -3.13 -31.69
N ALA A 291 5.09 -2.01 -31.22
CA ALA A 291 3.69 -1.74 -30.87
C ALA A 291 3.64 -0.41 -30.08
N GLY A 292 3.00 0.63 -30.63
CA GLY A 292 2.96 1.97 -30.06
C GLY A 292 2.04 2.11 -28.84
N ASP A 293 2.46 1.60 -27.69
CA ASP A 293 1.84 1.91 -26.40
C ASP A 293 2.28 3.31 -25.93
N VAL A 294 1.33 4.21 -25.65
CA VAL A 294 1.61 5.57 -25.17
C VAL A 294 2.45 5.55 -23.89
N PHE A 295 2.27 4.55 -23.02
CA PHE A 295 3.01 4.43 -21.76
C PHE A 295 4.50 4.12 -21.96
N ASP A 296 4.88 3.51 -23.09
CA ASP A 296 6.29 3.22 -23.41
C ASP A 296 7.07 4.48 -23.82
N THR A 297 6.35 5.54 -24.21
CA THR A 297 6.91 6.87 -24.47
C THR A 297 7.15 7.68 -23.19
N LEU A 298 6.65 7.19 -22.04
CA LEU A 298 6.71 7.87 -20.75
C LEU A 298 7.77 7.22 -19.82
N PRO A 299 8.94 7.86 -19.60
CA PRO A 299 10.07 7.30 -18.86
C PRO A 299 9.73 6.76 -17.47
N CYS A 300 9.04 7.59 -16.69
CA CYS A 300 8.74 7.30 -15.30
C CYS A 300 7.72 6.16 -15.19
N ILE A 301 6.79 6.08 -16.14
CA ILE A 301 5.79 5.01 -16.23
C ILE A 301 6.44 3.71 -16.65
N ARG A 302 7.32 3.70 -17.66
CA ARG A 302 8.09 2.52 -18.06
C ARG A 302 8.90 1.94 -16.89
N CYS A 303 9.56 2.79 -16.11
CA CYS A 303 10.30 2.37 -14.92
C CYS A 303 9.38 1.82 -13.82
N ALA A 304 8.25 2.49 -13.57
CA ALA A 304 7.27 2.08 -12.57
C ALA A 304 6.59 0.75 -12.95
N ARG A 305 6.31 0.52 -14.24
CA ARG A 305 5.82 -0.77 -14.79
C ARG A 305 6.79 -1.90 -14.52
N ALA A 306 8.07 -1.71 -14.85
CA ALA A 306 9.10 -2.72 -14.67
C ALA A 306 9.23 -3.17 -13.20
N THR A 307 8.97 -2.26 -12.27
CA THR A 307 9.06 -2.48 -10.82
C THR A 307 7.71 -2.83 -10.17
N GLY A 308 6.63 -2.99 -10.95
CA GLY A 308 5.29 -3.32 -10.43
C GLY A 308 4.61 -2.19 -9.64
N LYS A 309 5.15 -0.98 -9.67
CA LYS A 309 4.65 0.16 -8.85
C LYS A 309 3.28 0.70 -9.25
N LEU A 310 2.77 0.29 -10.41
CA LEU A 310 1.50 0.76 -10.95
C LEU A 310 0.39 -0.29 -10.85
N GLU A 311 0.64 -1.44 -10.20
CA GLU A 311 -0.35 -2.54 -10.10
C GLU A 311 -1.65 -2.10 -9.39
N TRP A 312 -1.57 -1.11 -8.49
CA TRP A 312 -2.74 -0.53 -7.82
C TRP A 312 -3.73 0.15 -8.78
N LEU A 313 -3.32 0.54 -10.00
CA LEU A 313 -4.23 1.11 -11.01
C LEU A 313 -5.27 0.08 -11.48
N ALA A 314 -5.08 -1.22 -11.21
CA ALA A 314 -6.10 -2.24 -11.45
C ALA A 314 -7.40 -1.98 -10.64
N ALA A 315 -7.32 -1.28 -9.51
CA ALA A 315 -8.48 -0.84 -8.73
C ALA A 315 -9.27 0.30 -9.41
N TYR A 316 -8.73 0.89 -10.48
CA TYR A 316 -9.31 2.03 -11.20
C TYR A 316 -9.46 1.73 -12.70
N PRO A 317 -10.26 0.73 -13.10
CA PRO A 317 -10.35 0.28 -14.50
C PRO A 317 -10.86 1.35 -15.46
N SER A 318 -11.64 2.32 -14.97
CA SER A 318 -12.15 3.46 -15.74
C SER A 318 -11.14 4.61 -15.89
N SER A 319 -10.02 4.58 -15.19
CA SER A 319 -8.99 5.61 -15.29
C SER A 319 -8.30 5.55 -16.65
N ALA A 320 -7.96 6.71 -17.21
CA ALA A 320 -7.09 6.81 -18.39
C ALA A 320 -5.71 6.17 -18.16
N TRP A 321 -5.34 5.95 -16.90
CA TRP A 321 -4.08 5.33 -16.49
C TRP A 321 -4.19 3.81 -16.26
N SER A 322 -5.37 3.20 -16.36
CA SER A 322 -5.56 1.77 -16.05
C SER A 322 -4.65 0.84 -16.87
N GLY A 323 -4.39 1.18 -18.14
CA GLY A 323 -3.46 0.45 -19.00
C GLY A 323 -1.99 0.52 -18.57
N ALA A 324 -1.62 1.48 -17.72
CA ALA A 324 -0.25 1.62 -17.23
C ALA A 324 0.17 0.49 -16.29
N ALA A 325 -0.78 -0.26 -15.69
CA ALA A 325 -0.48 -1.41 -14.85
C ALA A 325 -0.11 -2.68 -15.65
N ALA A 326 -0.49 -2.74 -16.93
CA ALA A 326 -0.36 -3.96 -17.72
C ALA A 326 1.12 -4.35 -17.90
N ARG A 327 1.52 -5.48 -17.31
CA ARG A 327 2.80 -6.14 -17.63
C ARG A 327 2.61 -6.92 -18.93
N PRO A 328 3.45 -6.70 -19.95
CA PRO A 328 3.26 -7.41 -21.20
C PRO A 328 3.56 -8.89 -21.03
N ALA A 329 2.67 -9.75 -21.54
CA ALA A 329 2.84 -11.20 -21.56
C ALA A 329 4.22 -11.59 -22.15
N ARG A 330 4.97 -12.43 -21.42
CA ARG A 330 6.14 -13.12 -21.98
C ARG A 330 5.64 -14.13 -23.02
N LYS A 331 5.51 -13.74 -24.29
CA LYS A 331 5.53 -14.72 -25.37
C LYS A 331 6.98 -15.22 -25.51
N LEU A 332 7.27 -16.41 -24.98
CA LEU A 332 8.40 -17.17 -25.48
C LEU A 332 8.16 -17.38 -26.98
N ALA A 333 9.09 -16.89 -27.81
CA ALA A 333 9.07 -17.12 -29.23
C ALA A 333 9.34 -18.61 -29.52
N LEU A 334 8.27 -19.40 -29.64
CA LEU A 334 8.31 -20.65 -30.38
C LEU A 334 8.35 -20.31 -31.87
N ARG A 335 9.40 -20.79 -32.54
CA ARG A 335 9.60 -20.64 -33.99
C ARG A 335 8.38 -21.15 -34.76
N GLN A 336 8.11 -20.41 -35.83
CA GLN A 336 7.00 -20.56 -36.77
C GLN A 336 6.79 -21.99 -37.26
N VAL A 337 5.55 -22.47 -37.18
CA VAL A 337 4.87 -23.14 -38.29
C VAL A 337 3.45 -22.58 -38.34
N ALA A 338 3.06 -22.07 -39.50
CA ALA A 338 1.70 -21.64 -39.83
C ALA A 338 1.24 -22.44 -41.08
N PRO A 339 -0.03 -22.39 -41.49
CA PRO A 339 -1.28 -22.48 -40.70
C PRO A 339 -2.31 -23.41 -41.40
N ALA A 340 -3.31 -23.95 -40.68
CA ALA A 340 -4.58 -24.35 -41.29
C ALA A 340 -5.73 -24.43 -40.28
N LEU A 341 -6.59 -23.43 -40.35
CA LEU A 341 -8.05 -23.42 -40.26
C LEU A 341 -8.82 -24.43 -39.37
N VAL A 342 -9.75 -23.83 -38.61
CA VAL A 342 -11.14 -24.27 -38.28
C VAL A 342 -11.41 -24.68 -36.84
N VAL A 343 -12.06 -23.74 -36.13
CA VAL A 343 -13.26 -23.87 -35.29
C VAL A 343 -13.61 -25.30 -34.84
N SER A 344 -13.54 -25.55 -33.53
CA SER A 344 -14.54 -26.36 -32.82
C SER A 344 -14.49 -26.08 -31.31
N LEU A 345 -15.68 -25.93 -30.76
CA LEU A 345 -16.00 -25.75 -29.34
C LEU A 345 -15.56 -26.94 -28.48
N LEU A 346 -15.30 -26.63 -27.20
CA LEU A 346 -15.43 -27.49 -26.02
C LEU A 346 -14.65 -28.82 -26.02
N ALA A 347 -13.47 -28.79 -25.40
CA ALA A 347 -13.02 -29.73 -24.37
C ALA A 347 -11.54 -29.44 -24.05
N CYS A 348 -11.25 -28.54 -23.12
CA CYS A 348 -9.91 -28.53 -22.53
C CYS A 348 -9.92 -29.49 -21.36
N SER A 349 -9.41 -30.69 -21.66
CA SER A 349 -8.87 -31.66 -20.74
C SER A 349 -8.04 -31.00 -19.64
N SER A 350 -8.31 -31.42 -18.41
CA SER A 350 -7.61 -31.05 -17.19
C SER A 350 -6.09 -31.19 -17.35
N PRO A 351 -5.27 -30.28 -16.79
CA PRO A 351 -3.83 -30.49 -16.74
C PRO A 351 -3.54 -31.75 -15.92
N SER A 352 -2.90 -32.73 -16.55
CA SER A 352 -2.44 -33.97 -15.92
C SER A 352 -1.18 -33.70 -15.08
N GLY A 353 -1.41 -33.15 -13.89
CA GLY A 353 -0.49 -33.10 -12.76
C GLY A 353 -1.33 -32.97 -11.49
N PRO A 354 -0.87 -33.45 -10.31
CA PRO A 354 -1.61 -33.22 -9.09
C PRO A 354 -1.83 -31.71 -8.92
N ALA A 355 -3.08 -31.30 -8.68
CA ALA A 355 -3.40 -29.90 -8.44
C ALA A 355 -2.51 -29.37 -7.30
N PRO A 356 -1.96 -28.15 -7.42
CA PRO A 356 -1.14 -27.58 -6.34
C PRO A 356 -1.94 -27.58 -5.04
N ALA A 357 -1.28 -27.90 -3.93
CA ALA A 357 -1.93 -27.92 -2.63
C ALA A 357 -2.60 -26.55 -2.34
N PRO A 358 -3.82 -26.54 -1.75
CA PRO A 358 -4.51 -25.31 -1.40
C PRO A 358 -3.64 -24.41 -0.51
N ALA A 359 -3.85 -23.11 -0.63
CA ALA A 359 -3.21 -22.12 0.22
C ALA A 359 -4.15 -21.68 1.35
N ILE A 360 -3.55 -21.35 2.48
CA ILE A 360 -4.19 -20.79 3.66
C ILE A 360 -3.45 -19.54 4.10
N VAL A 361 -4.17 -18.64 4.75
CA VAL A 361 -3.60 -17.58 5.58
C VAL A 361 -3.83 -17.91 7.05
N PHE A 362 -2.90 -17.53 7.92
CA PHE A 362 -2.96 -17.85 9.35
C PHE A 362 -2.08 -16.87 10.12
N ASP A 363 -2.31 -16.71 11.41
CA ASP A 363 -1.38 -15.99 12.29
C ASP A 363 -0.40 -16.95 12.96
N TRP A 364 0.83 -16.50 13.16
CA TRP A 364 1.91 -17.38 13.58
C TRP A 364 2.94 -16.64 14.42
N SER A 365 3.20 -17.16 15.62
CA SER A 365 4.32 -16.74 16.46
C SER A 365 5.47 -17.74 16.36
N ARG A 366 6.69 -17.23 16.14
CA ARG A 366 7.94 -18.01 16.12
C ARG A 366 8.90 -17.54 17.20
N GLY A 367 8.41 -17.49 18.45
CA GLY A 367 9.18 -17.03 19.61
C GLY A 367 9.23 -15.50 19.76
N GLY A 368 8.21 -14.81 19.25
CA GLY A 368 8.11 -13.36 19.28
C GLY A 368 6.72 -12.87 18.87
N VAL A 369 6.67 -11.66 18.29
CA VAL A 369 5.44 -11.03 17.80
C VAL A 369 4.72 -11.92 16.81
N ARG A 370 3.41 -12.08 17.00
CA ARG A 370 2.53 -12.84 16.12
C ARG A 370 2.27 -12.04 14.84
N SER A 371 2.36 -12.70 13.69
CA SER A 371 2.15 -12.06 12.40
C SER A 371 1.34 -12.94 11.47
N ILE A 372 0.71 -12.32 10.48
CA ILE A 372 -0.02 -13.00 9.42
C ILE A 372 0.94 -13.59 8.39
N TYR A 373 0.71 -14.85 8.03
CA TYR A 373 1.41 -15.59 6.99
C TYR A 373 0.41 -16.17 5.99
N ARG A 374 0.95 -16.53 4.83
CA ARG A 374 0.34 -17.39 3.83
C ARG A 374 1.23 -18.61 3.64
N ALA A 375 0.66 -19.80 3.46
CA ALA A 375 1.39 -20.99 3.02
C ALA A 375 0.45 -21.96 2.29
N ARG A 376 1.02 -22.89 1.51
CA ARG A 376 0.28 -24.07 1.07
C ARG A 376 0.15 -25.08 2.21
N LEU A 377 -0.80 -26.01 2.10
CA LEU A 377 -0.98 -27.07 3.10
C LEU A 377 0.26 -27.95 3.31
N ASP A 378 1.10 -28.10 2.27
CA ASP A 378 2.38 -28.81 2.38
C ASP A 378 3.51 -27.96 2.99
N GLY A 379 3.23 -26.72 3.39
CA GLY A 379 4.20 -25.74 3.92
C GLY A 379 5.03 -25.03 2.86
N SER A 380 4.92 -25.40 1.58
CA SER A 380 5.58 -24.66 0.50
C SER A 380 4.95 -23.28 0.31
N ASP A 381 5.66 -22.38 -0.37
CA ASP A 381 5.18 -21.03 -0.67
C ASP A 381 4.79 -20.24 0.60
N THR A 382 5.51 -20.50 1.70
CA THR A 382 5.33 -19.81 2.97
C THR A 382 5.85 -18.37 2.84
N LEU A 383 4.96 -17.41 3.05
CA LEU A 383 5.22 -15.98 2.97
C LEU A 383 4.70 -15.27 4.23
N ARG A 384 5.54 -14.46 4.86
CA ARG A 384 5.09 -13.54 5.92
C ARG A 384 4.45 -12.31 5.29
N LEU A 385 3.18 -12.03 5.61
CA LEU A 385 2.43 -10.91 5.05
C LEU A 385 2.56 -9.62 5.87
N THR A 386 2.80 -9.76 7.18
CA THR A 386 2.86 -8.62 8.10
C THR A 386 4.13 -8.66 8.94
N SER A 387 4.67 -7.49 9.26
CA SER A 387 5.84 -7.34 10.13
C SER A 387 5.67 -6.11 11.00
N GLY A 388 6.12 -6.18 12.26
CA GLY A 388 5.90 -5.13 13.24
C GLY A 388 6.25 -5.56 14.65
N ALA A 389 6.09 -4.64 15.60
CA ALA A 389 6.36 -4.84 17.02
C ALA A 389 5.11 -5.23 17.84
N SER A 390 3.97 -5.41 17.18
CA SER A 390 2.68 -5.73 17.82
C SER A 390 1.99 -6.88 17.08
N ASP A 391 1.16 -7.61 17.80
CA ASP A 391 0.52 -8.81 17.26
C ASP A 391 -0.48 -8.46 16.15
N ASP A 392 -0.49 -9.32 15.14
CA ASP A 392 -1.49 -9.35 14.08
C ASP A 392 -2.17 -10.73 14.07
N GLU A 393 -3.50 -10.76 14.12
CA GLU A 393 -4.30 -11.96 14.43
C GLU A 393 -5.58 -12.05 13.61
N HIS A 394 -6.19 -13.25 13.58
CA HIS A 394 -7.51 -13.50 12.98
C HIS A 394 -7.60 -13.07 11.50
N PRO A 395 -6.73 -13.60 10.61
CA PRO A 395 -6.80 -13.26 9.20
C PRO A 395 -8.05 -13.87 8.53
N SER A 396 -8.65 -13.12 7.62
CA SER A 396 -9.68 -13.58 6.68
C SER A 396 -9.29 -13.12 5.28
N GLU A 397 -9.44 -13.99 4.28
CA GLU A 397 -9.02 -13.70 2.90
C GLU A 397 -10.18 -13.79 1.92
N ARG A 398 -10.21 -12.83 0.99
CA ARG A 398 -11.00 -12.95 -0.24
C ARG A 398 -10.38 -12.15 -1.37
N GLY A 399 -10.35 -12.74 -2.56
CA GLY A 399 -10.09 -12.02 -3.80
C GLY A 399 -8.71 -11.35 -3.85
N GLY A 400 -7.73 -11.90 -3.14
CA GLY A 400 -6.37 -11.39 -3.06
C GLY A 400 -6.10 -10.47 -1.87
N VAL A 401 -7.06 -10.26 -0.97
CA VAL A 401 -6.95 -9.36 0.18
C VAL A 401 -7.14 -10.13 1.47
N VAL A 402 -6.21 -9.93 2.40
CA VAL A 402 -6.27 -10.47 3.77
C VAL A 402 -6.59 -9.35 4.72
N VAL A 403 -7.75 -9.43 5.39
CA VAL A 403 -8.12 -8.55 6.49
C VAL A 403 -7.78 -9.22 7.82
N PHE A 404 -7.31 -8.46 8.80
CA PHE A 404 -6.84 -9.00 10.08
C PHE A 404 -6.93 -7.96 11.20
N THR A 405 -6.84 -8.42 12.45
CA THR A 405 -6.79 -7.57 13.64
C THR A 405 -5.35 -7.18 13.93
N SER A 406 -5.06 -5.91 14.21
CA SER A 406 -3.73 -5.44 14.63
C SER A 406 -3.79 -4.55 15.86
N TYR A 407 -2.81 -4.71 16.77
CA TYR A 407 -2.67 -3.90 17.98
C TYR A 407 -1.62 -2.78 17.85
N ARG A 408 -1.10 -2.53 16.63
CA ARG A 408 0.06 -1.65 16.38
C ARG A 408 -0.12 -0.18 16.77
N ASP A 409 -1.33 0.23 17.10
CA ASP A 409 -1.66 1.61 17.45
C ASP A 409 -2.24 1.77 18.86
N GLY A 410 -1.99 0.79 19.74
CA GLY A 410 -2.39 0.82 21.15
C GLY A 410 -3.78 0.24 21.46
N HIS A 411 -4.67 0.17 20.46
CA HIS A 411 -5.95 -0.54 20.52
C HIS A 411 -6.09 -1.45 19.29
N ALA A 412 -6.92 -2.48 19.38
CA ALA A 412 -7.14 -3.38 18.27
C ALA A 412 -7.90 -2.66 17.15
N GLN A 413 -7.35 -2.66 15.94
CA GLN A 413 -7.99 -2.13 14.74
C GLN A 413 -7.91 -3.14 13.61
N LEU A 414 -8.81 -3.01 12.63
CA LEU A 414 -8.77 -3.81 11.42
C LEU A 414 -7.76 -3.23 10.44
N TYR A 415 -6.99 -4.13 9.84
CA TYR A 415 -6.03 -3.83 8.80
C TYR A 415 -6.24 -4.79 7.63
N ALA A 416 -5.79 -4.39 6.45
CA ALA A 416 -5.85 -5.20 5.24
C ALA A 416 -4.49 -5.20 4.54
N VAL A 417 -4.07 -6.35 4.04
CA VAL A 417 -2.82 -6.55 3.29
C VAL A 417 -3.10 -7.45 2.08
N PRO A 418 -2.43 -7.25 0.93
CA PRO A 418 -2.55 -8.19 -0.17
C PRO A 418 -2.06 -9.61 0.24
N VAL A 419 -2.76 -10.65 -0.20
CA VAL A 419 -2.39 -12.06 0.04
C VAL A 419 -1.05 -12.43 -0.59
N ALA A 420 -0.64 -11.68 -1.62
CA ALA A 420 0.66 -11.79 -2.27
C ALA A 420 1.80 -11.09 -1.48
N GLY A 421 1.50 -10.48 -0.33
CA GLY A 421 2.40 -9.62 0.42
C GLY A 421 2.32 -8.16 -0.05
N GLY A 422 2.77 -7.24 0.80
CA GLY A 422 2.74 -5.80 0.52
C GLY A 422 2.48 -4.98 1.78
N ALA A 423 2.14 -3.70 1.59
CA ALA A 423 1.79 -2.83 2.71
C ALA A 423 0.45 -3.25 3.32
N ALA A 424 0.41 -3.41 4.64
CA ALA A 424 -0.84 -3.40 5.36
C ALA A 424 -1.35 -1.95 5.47
N HIS A 425 -2.61 -1.71 5.15
CA HIS A 425 -3.29 -0.43 5.40
C HIS A 425 -4.37 -0.61 6.44
N ARG A 426 -4.65 0.46 7.18
CA ARG A 426 -5.66 0.47 8.22
C ARG A 426 -7.04 0.56 7.60
N VAL A 427 -7.95 -0.32 8.01
CA VAL A 427 -9.35 -0.35 7.59
C VAL A 427 -10.22 0.44 8.56
N THR A 428 -10.09 0.19 9.87
CA THR A 428 -10.83 0.95 10.89
C THR A 428 -9.92 1.93 11.63
N ASN A 429 -10.43 3.12 11.92
CA ASN A 429 -9.72 4.12 12.71
C ASN A 429 -10.64 4.67 13.80
N THR A 430 -10.76 3.94 14.90
CA THR A 430 -11.68 4.24 15.99
C THR A 430 -10.93 4.23 17.33
N THR A 431 -11.59 4.71 18.37
CA THR A 431 -11.07 4.66 19.75
C THR A 431 -11.47 3.39 20.48
N PHE A 432 -12.04 2.42 19.78
CA PHE A 432 -12.65 1.19 20.30
C PHE A 432 -11.88 -0.02 19.77
N ASN A 433 -12.02 -1.19 20.38
CA ASN A 433 -11.42 -2.39 19.83
C ASN A 433 -12.28 -2.92 18.69
N GLU A 434 -11.69 -2.99 17.50
CA GLU A 434 -12.26 -3.58 16.31
C GLU A 434 -11.49 -4.87 16.01
N THR A 435 -12.13 -6.03 16.11
CA THR A 435 -11.46 -7.35 16.10
C THR A 435 -12.21 -8.39 15.26
N GLN A 436 -11.54 -9.53 15.03
CA GLN A 436 -12.11 -10.74 14.41
C GLN A 436 -12.84 -10.46 13.07
N PRO A 437 -12.14 -9.87 12.08
CA PRO A 437 -12.76 -9.56 10.80
C PRO A 437 -13.04 -10.82 9.98
N ALA A 438 -14.15 -10.79 9.26
CA ALA A 438 -14.52 -11.76 8.24
C ALA A 438 -14.92 -11.03 6.95
N LEU A 439 -14.15 -11.25 5.88
CA LEU A 439 -14.42 -10.68 4.57
C LEU A 439 -15.49 -11.51 3.85
N SER A 440 -16.49 -10.85 3.26
CA SER A 440 -17.58 -11.54 2.56
C SER A 440 -17.10 -12.26 1.31
N PRO A 441 -17.75 -13.35 0.88
CA PRO A 441 -17.40 -14.05 -0.36
C PRO A 441 -17.50 -13.18 -1.62
N ASP A 442 -18.34 -12.15 -1.63
CA ASP A 442 -18.36 -11.16 -2.72
C ASP A 442 -17.22 -10.11 -2.63
N GLY A 443 -16.45 -10.10 -1.54
CA GLY A 443 -15.36 -9.16 -1.27
C GLY A 443 -15.82 -7.73 -0.92
N THR A 444 -17.12 -7.49 -0.81
CA THR A 444 -17.70 -6.13 -0.70
C THR A 444 -17.92 -5.66 0.73
N ARG A 445 -17.85 -6.55 1.73
CA ARG A 445 -18.20 -6.25 3.12
C ARG A 445 -17.30 -6.97 4.11
N ILE A 446 -16.98 -6.31 5.22
CA ILE A 446 -16.28 -6.89 6.37
C ILE A 446 -17.27 -6.96 7.52
N ALA A 447 -17.51 -8.17 8.04
CA ALA A 447 -18.14 -8.36 9.34
C ALA A 447 -17.06 -8.39 10.41
N TYR A 448 -17.27 -7.71 11.53
CA TYR A 448 -16.28 -7.63 12.61
C TYR A 448 -16.95 -7.41 13.96
N VAL A 449 -16.16 -7.52 15.02
CA VAL A 449 -16.58 -7.30 16.40
C VAL A 449 -16.11 -5.92 16.86
N SER A 450 -17.01 -5.14 17.43
CA SER A 450 -16.70 -3.83 18.02
C SER A 450 -17.19 -3.75 19.46
N ASP A 451 -16.37 -3.21 20.36
CA ASP A 451 -16.77 -2.89 21.74
C ASP A 451 -17.34 -1.46 21.91
N SER A 452 -17.53 -0.73 20.80
CA SER A 452 -18.05 0.65 20.79
C SER A 452 -19.42 0.86 21.45
N SER A 453 -20.17 -0.24 21.69
CA SER A 453 -21.45 -0.22 22.41
C SER A 453 -21.35 -0.55 23.90
N GLY A 454 -20.13 -0.66 24.44
CA GLY A 454 -19.84 -1.05 25.82
C GLY A 454 -19.65 -2.57 26.01
N VAL A 455 -20.15 -3.38 25.07
CA VAL A 455 -19.91 -4.83 24.97
C VAL A 455 -19.60 -5.21 23.53
N PRO A 456 -18.85 -6.30 23.27
CA PRO A 456 -18.55 -6.80 21.93
C PRO A 456 -19.82 -7.15 21.15
N LYS A 457 -20.01 -6.51 20.00
CA LYS A 457 -21.17 -6.71 19.12
C LYS A 457 -20.74 -6.84 17.67
N LEU A 458 -21.61 -7.41 16.83
CA LEU A 458 -21.38 -7.51 15.39
C LEU A 458 -21.63 -6.19 14.66
N TRP A 459 -20.68 -5.87 13.79
CA TRP A 459 -20.69 -4.71 12.91
C TRP A 459 -20.34 -5.09 11.48
N LEU A 460 -20.74 -4.22 10.55
CA LEU A 460 -20.34 -4.24 9.15
C LEU A 460 -19.64 -2.95 8.76
N CYS A 461 -18.73 -3.04 7.80
CA CYS A 461 -18.25 -1.92 7.00
C CYS A 461 -17.87 -2.39 5.60
N ALA A 462 -17.63 -1.44 4.69
CA ALA A 462 -16.97 -1.72 3.43
C ALA A 462 -15.45 -2.00 3.65
N PRO A 463 -14.75 -2.60 2.67
CA PRO A 463 -13.32 -2.89 2.76
C PRO A 463 -12.43 -1.67 2.99
N ASP A 464 -12.89 -0.47 2.62
CA ASP A 464 -12.22 0.80 2.87
C ASP A 464 -12.53 1.40 4.26
N GLY A 465 -13.32 0.69 5.09
CA GLY A 465 -13.73 1.12 6.43
C GLY A 465 -14.96 2.03 6.46
N THR A 466 -15.53 2.40 5.31
CA THR A 466 -16.72 3.25 5.24
C THR A 466 -18.01 2.48 5.53
N GLY A 467 -19.13 3.19 5.72
CA GLY A 467 -20.44 2.57 5.88
C GLY A 467 -20.59 1.73 7.15
N ARG A 468 -19.93 2.11 8.25
CA ARG A 468 -19.98 1.38 9.53
C ARG A 468 -21.41 1.28 10.06
N GLN A 469 -21.87 0.06 10.31
CA GLN A 469 -23.21 -0.22 10.82
C GLN A 469 -23.18 -1.36 11.83
N ARG A 470 -23.87 -1.17 12.96
CA ARG A 470 -24.14 -2.24 13.92
C ARG A 470 -25.21 -3.17 13.38
N LEU A 471 -24.95 -4.47 13.39
CA LEU A 471 -25.87 -5.48 12.86
C LEU A 471 -26.92 -5.95 13.88
N THR A 472 -26.52 -6.10 15.13
CA THR A 472 -27.35 -6.69 16.19
C THR A 472 -27.81 -5.61 17.16
N THR A 473 -29.05 -5.14 16.97
CA THR A 473 -29.70 -4.18 17.87
C THR A 473 -30.85 -4.87 18.62
N GLY A 474 -30.92 -4.71 19.94
CA GLY A 474 -31.97 -5.32 20.76
C GLY A 474 -31.92 -6.85 20.89
N PHE A 475 -30.78 -7.48 20.57
CA PHE A 475 -30.59 -8.93 20.66
C PHE A 475 -29.79 -9.36 21.90
N GLY A 476 -30.35 -10.30 22.66
CA GLY A 476 -29.83 -10.76 23.95
C GLY A 476 -30.05 -9.77 25.10
N PHE A 477 -29.48 -10.06 26.27
CA PHE A 477 -29.56 -9.18 27.45
C PHE A 477 -28.46 -8.09 27.42
N PRO A 478 -28.55 -7.01 28.22
CA PRO A 478 -27.62 -5.86 28.20
C PRO A 478 -26.11 -6.13 28.45
N GLY A 479 -25.70 -7.38 28.63
CA GLY A 479 -24.31 -7.81 28.74
C GLY A 479 -23.93 -8.95 27.79
N SER A 480 -24.82 -9.33 26.86
CA SER A 480 -24.52 -10.40 25.91
C SER A 480 -23.43 -9.95 24.93
N ALA A 481 -22.41 -10.78 24.75
CA ALA A 481 -21.30 -10.55 23.84
C ALA A 481 -21.46 -11.39 22.58
N GLU A 482 -20.88 -10.91 21.49
CA GLU A 482 -20.87 -11.57 20.19
C GLU A 482 -19.44 -11.66 19.66
N ALA A 483 -19.13 -12.76 18.96
CA ALA A 483 -17.78 -13.05 18.50
C ALA A 483 -17.76 -13.94 17.24
N SER A 484 -16.58 -14.03 16.61
CA SER A 484 -16.24 -14.95 15.53
C SER A 484 -17.26 -14.97 14.39
N PRO A 485 -17.53 -13.84 13.72
CA PRO A 485 -18.41 -13.83 12.55
C PRO A 485 -17.80 -14.66 11.42
N GLY A 486 -18.63 -15.41 10.71
CA GLY A 486 -18.27 -16.14 9.50
C GLY A 486 -19.36 -15.99 8.44
N TRP A 487 -18.98 -15.70 7.20
CA TRP A 487 -19.93 -15.49 6.11
C TRP A 487 -20.44 -16.80 5.50
N GLY A 488 -21.74 -16.84 5.22
CA GLY A 488 -22.31 -17.84 4.32
C GLY A 488 -21.87 -17.59 2.87
N PRO A 489 -21.79 -18.63 2.02
CA PRO A 489 -21.19 -18.54 0.69
C PRO A 489 -21.90 -17.57 -0.26
N ALA A 490 -23.19 -17.29 -0.04
CA ALA A 490 -23.98 -16.35 -0.83
C ALA A 490 -23.83 -14.88 -0.38
N SER A 491 -22.98 -14.58 0.61
CA SER A 491 -22.79 -13.22 1.17
C SER A 491 -24.08 -12.55 1.69
N ASP A 492 -25.09 -13.34 2.05
CA ASP A 492 -26.42 -12.87 2.49
C ASP A 492 -26.69 -13.13 3.99
N ARG A 493 -25.82 -13.91 4.64
CA ARG A 493 -25.96 -14.33 6.03
C ARG A 493 -24.63 -14.51 6.72
N LEU A 494 -24.64 -14.39 8.04
CA LEU A 494 -23.52 -14.64 8.94
C LEU A 494 -23.86 -15.79 9.88
N VAL A 495 -22.88 -16.61 10.21
CA VAL A 495 -22.87 -17.39 11.46
C VAL A 495 -21.95 -16.69 12.46
N PHE A 496 -22.26 -16.73 13.74
CA PHE A 496 -21.47 -16.09 14.78
C PHE A 496 -21.76 -16.72 16.14
N VAL A 497 -20.92 -16.39 17.12
CA VAL A 497 -21.10 -16.79 18.51
C VAL A 497 -21.85 -15.69 19.25
N SER A 498 -22.83 -16.04 20.08
CA SER A 498 -23.43 -15.11 21.02
C SER A 498 -23.70 -15.73 22.37
N THR A 499 -23.55 -14.95 23.44
CA THR A 499 -23.97 -15.31 24.79
C THR A 499 -25.42 -14.92 25.11
N ALA A 500 -26.23 -14.56 24.11
CA ALA A 500 -27.63 -14.16 24.29
C ALA A 500 -28.47 -15.19 25.04
N GLY A 501 -28.15 -16.49 24.92
CA GLY A 501 -28.79 -17.59 25.62
C GLY A 501 -28.19 -17.94 27.00
N GLY A 502 -27.27 -17.13 27.52
CA GLY A 502 -26.60 -17.32 28.82
C GLY A 502 -25.25 -18.03 28.74
N THR A 503 -25.05 -18.91 27.76
CA THR A 503 -23.75 -19.50 27.40
C THR A 503 -23.41 -19.17 25.94
N ALA A 504 -22.14 -19.33 25.55
CA ALA A 504 -21.71 -19.17 24.16
C ALA A 504 -22.39 -20.22 23.28
N GLY A 505 -23.19 -19.77 22.31
CA GLY A 505 -23.86 -20.63 21.33
C GLY A 505 -23.77 -20.05 19.92
N LEU A 506 -24.11 -20.88 18.93
CA LEU A 506 -24.06 -20.51 17.51
C LEU A 506 -25.37 -19.89 17.05
N TYR A 507 -25.27 -18.74 16.39
CA TYR A 507 -26.40 -18.03 15.83
C TYR A 507 -26.17 -17.74 14.35
N VAL A 508 -27.26 -17.70 13.59
CA VAL A 508 -27.28 -17.24 12.20
C VAL A 508 -28.06 -15.93 12.11
N LEU A 509 -27.53 -14.99 11.34
CA LEU A 509 -28.17 -13.73 11.00
C LEU A 509 -28.23 -13.60 9.49
N VAL A 510 -29.44 -13.64 8.92
CA VAL A 510 -29.69 -13.16 7.55
C VAL A 510 -29.67 -11.63 7.59
N LEU A 511 -28.96 -10.99 6.67
CA LEU A 511 -28.81 -9.54 6.68
C LEU A 511 -30.17 -8.83 6.61
N GLY A 512 -30.38 -7.86 7.51
CA GLY A 512 -31.66 -7.15 7.67
C GLY A 512 -32.71 -7.89 8.51
N GLY A 513 -32.45 -9.14 8.92
CA GLY A 513 -33.30 -9.92 9.81
C GLY A 513 -32.89 -9.86 11.28
N SER A 514 -33.49 -10.73 12.09
CA SER A 514 -33.10 -10.96 13.49
C SER A 514 -32.25 -12.23 13.63
N PRO A 515 -31.27 -12.27 14.53
CA PRO A 515 -30.52 -13.49 14.78
C PRO A 515 -31.38 -14.63 15.31
N ALA A 516 -31.08 -15.86 14.89
CA ALA A 516 -31.70 -17.08 15.38
C ALA A 516 -30.64 -18.11 15.77
N ALA A 517 -30.91 -18.92 16.80
CA ALA A 517 -30.00 -19.98 17.21
C ALA A 517 -29.88 -21.04 16.09
N LEU A 518 -28.65 -21.42 15.74
CA LEU A 518 -28.39 -22.49 14.77
C LEU A 518 -28.61 -23.86 15.41
N VAL A 519 -28.17 -23.98 16.65
CA VAL A 519 -28.34 -25.15 17.51
C VAL A 519 -28.88 -24.67 18.85
N SER A 520 -29.87 -25.37 19.39
CA SER A 520 -30.51 -25.06 20.66
C SER A 520 -30.15 -26.11 21.72
N ASP A 521 -28.87 -26.22 22.05
CA ASP A 521 -28.34 -27.01 23.16
C ASP A 521 -27.53 -26.12 24.13
N ALA A 522 -27.31 -26.60 25.37
CA ALA A 522 -26.64 -25.82 26.42
C ALA A 522 -25.12 -26.04 26.45
N THR A 523 -24.50 -26.26 25.29
CA THR A 523 -23.05 -26.48 25.17
C THR A 523 -22.32 -25.20 24.77
N ALA A 524 -21.06 -25.07 25.21
CA ALA A 524 -20.20 -23.98 24.76
C ALA A 524 -19.73 -24.29 23.34
N ASP A 525 -20.32 -23.62 22.36
CA ASP A 525 -19.98 -23.74 20.95
C ASP A 525 -19.41 -22.42 20.43
N VAL A 526 -18.24 -22.48 19.79
CA VAL A 526 -17.47 -21.30 19.39
C VAL A 526 -16.83 -21.48 18.00
N GLU A 527 -16.30 -20.37 17.47
CA GLU A 527 -15.49 -20.32 16.25
C GLU A 527 -16.15 -21.01 15.02
N PRO A 528 -17.38 -20.61 14.64
CA PRO A 528 -18.09 -21.23 13.53
C PRO A 528 -17.53 -20.83 12.16
N ALA A 529 -17.53 -21.76 11.21
CA ALA A 529 -17.17 -21.53 9.81
C ALA A 529 -18.11 -22.29 8.84
N TRP A 530 -18.64 -21.59 7.84
CA TRP A 530 -19.49 -22.18 6.81
C TRP A 530 -18.71 -23.05 5.83
N SER A 531 -19.30 -24.17 5.43
CA SER A 531 -18.82 -24.93 4.28
C SER A 531 -19.01 -24.15 2.97
N PRO A 532 -18.19 -24.38 1.94
CA PRO A 532 -18.27 -23.64 0.68
C PRO A 532 -19.60 -23.84 -0.04
N ASP A 533 -20.27 -24.97 0.19
CA ASP A 533 -21.60 -25.30 -0.36
C ASP A 533 -22.77 -24.80 0.51
N GLY A 534 -22.48 -24.23 1.69
CA GLY A 534 -23.48 -23.67 2.60
C GLY A 534 -24.38 -24.69 3.28
N LYS A 535 -24.03 -25.98 3.27
CA LYS A 535 -24.84 -27.03 3.92
C LYS A 535 -24.42 -27.29 5.36
N LEU A 536 -23.14 -27.08 5.67
CA LEU A 536 -22.56 -27.37 6.97
C LEU A 536 -22.00 -26.10 7.60
N VAL A 537 -21.99 -26.08 8.92
CA VAL A 537 -21.14 -25.18 9.72
C VAL A 537 -20.21 -26.04 10.56
N ALA A 538 -18.90 -25.84 10.42
CA ALA A 538 -17.91 -26.40 11.34
C ALA A 538 -17.76 -25.49 12.55
N PHE A 539 -17.55 -26.04 13.74
CA PHE A 539 -17.41 -25.27 14.98
C PHE A 539 -16.63 -26.05 16.03
N ALA A 540 -16.10 -25.33 17.01
CA ALA A 540 -15.41 -25.91 18.16
C ALA A 540 -16.39 -26.07 19.33
N SER A 541 -16.37 -27.22 20.01
CA SER A 541 -17.32 -27.53 21.09
C SER A 541 -16.70 -28.37 22.20
N THR A 542 -17.16 -28.16 23.43
CA THR A 542 -16.75 -28.96 24.61
C THR A 542 -17.64 -30.20 24.82
N ARG A 543 -18.61 -30.47 23.93
CA ARG A 543 -19.63 -31.52 24.10
C ARG A 543 -19.10 -32.95 24.27
N ALA A 544 -17.87 -33.23 23.83
CA ALA A 544 -17.23 -34.55 23.95
C ALA A 544 -16.09 -34.61 24.99
N GLY A 545 -15.94 -33.59 25.84
CA GLY A 545 -14.82 -33.50 26.78
C GLY A 545 -13.55 -32.95 26.11
N GLY A 546 -13.04 -31.83 26.63
CA GLY A 546 -12.09 -30.98 25.89
C GLY A 546 -12.72 -30.37 24.64
N THR A 547 -12.10 -29.32 24.08
CA THR A 547 -12.60 -28.69 22.85
C THR A 547 -12.29 -29.57 21.63
N LYS A 548 -13.30 -29.91 20.83
CA LYS A 548 -13.17 -30.69 19.57
C LYS A 548 -13.89 -29.97 18.43
N ILE A 549 -13.61 -30.36 17.20
CA ILE A 549 -14.30 -29.84 16.01
C ILE A 549 -15.50 -30.73 15.69
N PHE A 550 -16.63 -30.09 15.44
CA PHE A 550 -17.87 -30.70 14.98
C PHE A 550 -18.36 -29.99 13.71
N THR A 551 -19.24 -30.65 12.97
CA THR A 551 -20.07 -30.02 11.95
C THR A 551 -21.53 -30.12 12.34
N VAL A 552 -22.32 -29.11 11.99
CA VAL A 552 -23.77 -29.16 12.02
C VAL A 552 -24.31 -29.00 10.60
N ASP A 553 -25.22 -29.88 10.21
CA ASP A 553 -26.01 -29.70 9.01
C ASP A 553 -27.09 -28.65 9.25
N VAL A 554 -27.10 -27.61 8.43
CA VAL A 554 -27.90 -26.39 8.69
C VAL A 554 -29.39 -26.65 8.54
N ALA A 555 -29.79 -27.62 7.71
CA ALA A 555 -31.20 -27.92 7.47
C ALA A 555 -31.79 -28.85 8.53
N SER A 556 -31.05 -29.90 8.91
CA SER A 556 -31.48 -30.93 9.86
C SER A 556 -31.07 -30.65 11.30
N GLN A 557 -30.16 -29.70 11.51
CA GLN A 557 -29.48 -29.44 12.79
C GLN A 557 -28.72 -30.66 13.35
N GLN A 558 -28.42 -31.66 12.49
CA GLN A 558 -27.68 -32.84 12.89
C GLN A 558 -26.21 -32.50 13.11
N ILE A 559 -25.68 -32.87 14.28
CA ILE A 559 -24.30 -32.60 14.68
C ILE A 559 -23.44 -33.85 14.57
N THR A 560 -22.27 -33.73 13.96
CA THR A 560 -21.33 -34.82 13.70
C THR A 560 -19.94 -34.45 14.20
N PRO A 561 -19.26 -35.33 14.98
CA PRO A 561 -17.86 -35.11 15.37
C PRO A 561 -16.94 -35.22 14.16
N VAL A 562 -16.02 -34.27 14.03
CA VAL A 562 -15.00 -34.26 12.97
C VAL A 562 -13.64 -34.72 13.52
N THR A 563 -13.26 -34.23 14.70
CA THR A 563 -12.03 -34.68 15.37
C THR A 563 -12.35 -35.66 16.49
N THR A 564 -11.62 -36.77 16.53
CA THR A 564 -11.81 -37.85 17.52
C THR A 564 -10.53 -38.19 18.29
N ASP A 565 -9.42 -37.49 18.02
CA ASP A 565 -8.17 -37.66 18.74
C ASP A 565 -8.28 -37.11 20.18
N THR A 566 -7.23 -37.27 21.00
CA THR A 566 -7.23 -36.80 22.39
C THR A 566 -6.90 -35.31 22.53
N ASN A 567 -6.41 -34.64 21.48
CA ASN A 567 -5.93 -33.26 21.54
C ASN A 567 -7.09 -32.26 21.52
N THR A 568 -6.96 -31.11 22.16
CA THR A 568 -7.95 -30.05 21.97
C THR A 568 -7.80 -29.44 20.58
N ALA A 569 -8.92 -29.11 19.95
CA ALA A 569 -8.98 -28.57 18.60
C ALA A 569 -9.98 -27.41 18.52
N GLY A 570 -9.69 -26.45 17.65
CA GLY A 570 -10.43 -25.20 17.51
C GLY A 570 -10.09 -24.48 16.21
N GLN A 571 -10.69 -23.31 16.02
CA GLN A 571 -10.47 -22.39 14.91
C GLN A 571 -10.62 -23.07 13.54
N PRO A 572 -11.74 -23.79 13.28
CA PRO A 572 -11.95 -24.46 12.01
C PRO A 572 -12.18 -23.45 10.88
N ALA A 573 -11.65 -23.74 9.69
CA ALA A 573 -11.98 -23.03 8.46
C ALA A 573 -12.07 -23.99 7.27
N TRP A 574 -13.00 -23.71 6.37
CA TRP A 574 -13.21 -24.52 5.18
C TRP A 574 -12.39 -24.01 4.01
N LEU A 575 -11.75 -24.94 3.31
CA LEU A 575 -11.08 -24.69 2.04
C LEU A 575 -12.10 -24.79 0.89
N ALA A 576 -11.80 -24.14 -0.23
CA ALA A 576 -12.68 -24.13 -1.41
C ALA A 576 -13.01 -25.53 -1.97
N ASP A 577 -12.14 -26.51 -1.72
CA ASP A 577 -12.30 -27.90 -2.16
C ASP A 577 -13.04 -28.79 -1.15
N GLY A 578 -13.56 -28.23 -0.06
CA GLY A 578 -14.33 -28.95 0.96
C GLY A 578 -13.49 -29.61 2.06
N ARG A 579 -12.16 -29.44 2.04
CA ARG A 579 -11.32 -29.79 3.19
C ARG A 579 -11.49 -28.80 4.33
N LEU A 580 -11.21 -29.27 5.55
CA LEU A 580 -11.26 -28.46 6.75
C LEU A 580 -9.85 -28.31 7.33
N VAL A 581 -9.41 -27.07 7.56
CA VAL A 581 -8.20 -26.75 8.34
C VAL A 581 -8.61 -26.32 9.75
N TYR A 582 -7.82 -26.66 10.75
CA TYR A 582 -8.08 -26.33 12.15
C TYR A 582 -6.78 -26.29 12.95
N THR A 583 -6.83 -25.66 14.13
CA THR A 583 -5.74 -25.65 15.10
C THR A 583 -5.91 -26.81 16.07
N ALA A 584 -4.87 -27.62 16.25
CA ALA A 584 -4.78 -28.65 17.28
C ALA A 584 -3.72 -28.25 18.31
N TRP A 585 -4.04 -28.34 19.60
CA TRP A 585 -3.06 -28.10 20.67
C TRP A 585 -2.51 -29.44 21.15
N ILE A 586 -1.26 -29.72 20.80
CA ILE A 586 -0.54 -30.93 21.16
C ILE A 586 0.45 -30.57 22.26
N ASN A 587 0.24 -31.10 23.47
CA ASN A 587 1.03 -30.73 24.66
C ASN A 587 1.10 -29.22 24.92
N GLY A 588 0.01 -28.50 24.61
CA GLY A 588 -0.09 -27.04 24.77
C GLY A 588 0.52 -26.21 23.62
N VAL A 589 1.14 -26.84 22.63
CA VAL A 589 1.66 -26.16 21.43
C VAL A 589 0.61 -26.23 20.32
N PRO A 590 0.17 -25.09 19.75
CA PRO A 590 -0.77 -25.11 18.64
C PRO A 590 -0.05 -25.51 17.34
N GLU A 591 -0.66 -26.41 16.59
CA GLU A 591 -0.25 -26.84 15.26
C GLU A 591 -1.45 -26.78 14.31
N LEU A 592 -1.23 -26.41 13.04
CA LEU A 592 -2.29 -26.46 12.04
C LEU A 592 -2.39 -27.86 11.44
N LYS A 593 -3.61 -28.39 11.41
CA LYS A 593 -3.97 -29.65 10.76
C LYS A 593 -5.05 -29.41 9.73
N TRP A 594 -5.11 -30.28 8.73
CA TRP A 594 -6.22 -30.34 7.80
C TRP A 594 -6.75 -31.77 7.67
N LEU A 595 -8.02 -31.92 7.34
CA LEU A 595 -8.67 -33.20 7.13
C LEU A 595 -9.75 -33.10 6.05
N GLU A 596 -10.23 -34.26 5.60
CA GLU A 596 -11.45 -34.39 4.82
C GLU A 596 -12.57 -34.81 5.77
N PRO A 597 -13.60 -33.97 5.99
CA PRO A 597 -14.64 -34.26 7.00
C PRO A 597 -15.42 -35.55 6.76
N ALA A 598 -15.51 -35.99 5.50
CA ALA A 598 -16.15 -37.25 5.12
C ALA A 598 -15.29 -38.50 5.41
N VAL A 599 -14.00 -38.33 5.71
CA VAL A 599 -13.04 -39.42 5.89
C VAL A 599 -12.54 -39.43 7.33
N VAL A 600 -13.04 -40.39 8.12
CA VAL A 600 -12.66 -40.57 9.52
C VAL A 600 -11.17 -40.89 9.64
N GLY A 601 -10.44 -40.15 10.50
CA GLY A 601 -9.02 -40.38 10.75
C GLY A 601 -8.04 -39.76 9.74
N SER A 602 -8.52 -38.93 8.80
CA SER A 602 -7.73 -38.34 7.70
C SER A 602 -6.85 -37.13 8.06
N ALA A 603 -6.68 -36.82 9.36
CA ALA A 603 -6.01 -35.59 9.76
C ALA A 603 -4.50 -35.60 9.45
N ALA A 604 -4.06 -34.65 8.63
CA ALA A 604 -2.67 -34.41 8.26
C ALA A 604 -2.18 -33.08 8.84
N LEU A 605 -0.88 -32.99 9.13
CA LEU A 605 -0.25 -31.73 9.53
C LEU A 605 -0.09 -30.81 8.32
N VAL A 606 -0.26 -29.50 8.55
CA VAL A 606 0.23 -28.49 7.62
C VAL A 606 1.76 -28.46 7.75
N GLY A 607 2.49 -28.54 6.64
CA GLY A 607 3.95 -28.72 6.59
C GLY A 607 4.81 -27.51 7.05
N LEU A 608 4.39 -26.80 8.08
CA LEU A 608 5.07 -25.62 8.61
C LEU A 608 6.25 -26.02 9.50
N PRO A 609 7.34 -25.23 9.53
CA PRO A 609 8.40 -25.41 10.50
C PRO A 609 7.94 -24.98 11.90
N SER A 610 8.82 -25.07 12.91
CA SER A 610 8.47 -24.79 14.31
C SER A 610 7.86 -23.41 14.55
N GLY A 611 6.81 -23.36 15.36
CA GLY A 611 6.20 -22.16 15.93
C GLY A 611 4.77 -22.47 16.42
N ALA A 612 3.95 -21.43 16.57
CA ALA A 612 2.60 -21.54 17.11
C ALA A 612 1.54 -20.96 16.14
N PRO A 613 1.25 -21.63 15.00
CA PRO A 613 0.30 -21.15 14.00
C PRO A 613 -1.16 -21.37 14.43
N GLN A 614 -2.04 -20.40 14.16
CA GLN A 614 -3.45 -20.37 14.59
C GLN A 614 -4.32 -19.58 13.59
N HIS A 615 -5.65 -19.67 13.77
CA HIS A 615 -6.67 -18.95 13.00
C HIS A 615 -6.47 -19.03 11.48
N ALA A 616 -6.35 -20.26 10.97
CA ALA A 616 -6.23 -20.44 9.53
C ALA A 616 -7.54 -20.06 8.82
N ALA A 617 -7.42 -19.46 7.63
CA ALA A 617 -8.50 -19.21 6.69
C ALA A 617 -8.06 -19.60 5.27
N ALA A 618 -9.02 -19.99 4.43
CA ALA A 618 -8.73 -20.36 3.05
C ALA A 618 -8.31 -19.16 2.20
N VAL A 619 -7.47 -19.40 1.21
CA VAL A 619 -7.19 -18.44 0.12
C VAL A 619 -8.02 -18.85 -1.10
N TYR A 620 -8.84 -17.94 -1.61
CA TYR A 620 -9.80 -18.18 -2.70
C TYR A 620 -9.37 -17.68 -4.07
#